data_AF-U6CXU7-F1
#
_entry.id   AF-U6CXU7-F1
#
_cell.length_a   1.000
_cell.length_b   1.000
_cell.length_c   1.000
_cell.angle_alpha   90.00
_cell.angle_beta   90.00
_cell.angle_gamma   90.00
#
_symmetry.space_group_name_H-M   'P 1'
#
loop_
_entity.id
_entity.type
_entity.pdbx_description
1 polymer ?
#
loop_
_entity_poly.entity_id
_entity_poly.type
_entity_poly.pdbx_seq_one_letter_code
_entity_poly.pdbx_strand_id
1 'polypeptide(L)'
;YGRIRHFQLALVDCNPCTLSNAEIQFHIAHLYETQRKYHSAKEAYEQLLQTENLPVQVKAIVLQQLGWMHHNVDLLGDKATKESYAIQYLQKSLEADPNSGQ
;
A
#
# COMPACT_ATOMS: atom_id res chain seq x y z
N TYR A 1 -21.25 10.66 -5.81
CA TYR A 1 -21.01 11.73 -4.81
C TYR A 1 -20.19 11.25 -3.58
N GLY A 2 -19.23 10.33 -3.73
CA GLY A 2 -18.52 9.76 -2.58
C GLY A 2 -16.98 9.66 -2.67
N ARG A 3 -16.34 10.09 -3.77
CA ARG A 3 -14.87 9.95 -3.93
C ARG A 3 -14.06 11.25 -3.81
N ILE A 4 -14.71 12.41 -3.80
CA ILE A 4 -14.00 13.71 -3.77
C ILE A 4 -13.76 14.19 -2.32
N ARG A 5 -14.59 13.76 -1.36
CA ARG A 5 -14.45 14.18 0.06
C ARG A 5 -13.29 13.54 0.81
N HIS A 6 -12.82 12.36 0.40
CA HIS A 6 -11.61 11.76 1.01
C HIS A 6 -10.32 12.43 0.52
N PHE A 7 -10.29 12.91 -0.73
CA PHE A 7 -9.14 13.66 -1.26
C PHE A 7 -8.98 15.06 -0.63
N GLN A 8 -10.08 15.69 -0.19
CA GLN A 8 -10.01 16.99 0.47
C GLN A 8 -9.57 16.91 1.95
N LEU A 9 -9.70 15.76 2.62
CA LEU A 9 -9.10 15.56 3.93
C LEU A 9 -7.58 15.35 3.83
N ALA A 10 -7.10 14.66 2.80
CA ALA A 10 -5.66 14.44 2.57
C ALA A 10 -4.90 15.71 2.15
N LEU A 11 -5.59 16.75 1.71
CA LEU A 11 -4.99 18.06 1.38
C LEU A 11 -4.82 18.98 2.60
N VAL A 12 -5.48 18.68 3.73
CA VAL A 12 -5.49 19.56 4.91
C VAL A 12 -4.38 19.24 5.93
N ASP A 13 -3.74 18.08 5.86
CA ASP A 13 -2.54 17.77 6.67
C ASP A 13 -1.22 18.08 5.94
N CYS A 14 -1.22 19.11 5.10
CA CYS A 14 0.03 19.77 4.73
C CYS A 14 0.52 20.61 5.93
N ASN A 15 1.04 19.93 6.95
CA ASN A 15 1.93 20.49 7.97
C ASN A 15 3.34 19.91 7.75
N PRO A 16 4.40 20.64 8.10
CA PRO A 16 5.61 20.76 7.31
C PRO A 16 6.51 19.52 7.37
N CYS A 17 6.94 19.04 6.19
CA CYS A 17 8.20 18.36 5.91
C CYS A 17 8.93 17.65 7.07
N THR A 18 8.33 16.59 7.62
CA THR A 18 9.08 15.47 8.21
C THR A 18 8.47 14.16 7.72
N LEU A 19 8.33 14.00 6.40
CA LEU A 19 8.04 12.66 5.86
C LEU A 19 9.19 11.76 6.28
N SER A 20 8.88 10.73 7.05
CA SER A 20 9.85 9.71 7.43
C SER A 20 10.36 9.02 6.17
N ASN A 21 11.59 8.48 6.22
CA ASN A 21 12.14 7.77 5.05
C ASN A 21 11.18 6.67 4.54
N ALA A 22 10.48 5.99 5.46
CA ALA A 22 9.42 5.04 5.14
C ALA A 22 8.24 5.63 4.34
N GLU A 23 7.78 6.82 4.68
CA GLU A 23 6.67 7.49 3.98
C GLU A 23 7.11 7.96 2.59
N ILE A 24 8.35 8.44 2.46
CA ILE A 24 8.92 8.81 1.16
C ILE A 24 8.98 7.59 0.23
N GLN A 25 9.48 6.45 0.73
CA GLN A 25 9.51 5.20 -0.03
C GLN A 25 8.11 4.71 -0.38
N PHE A 26 7.15 4.85 0.53
CA PHE A 26 5.74 4.53 0.26
C PHE A 26 5.18 5.37 -0.89
N HIS A 27 5.42 6.67 -0.88
CA HIS A 27 4.97 7.56 -1.95
C HIS A 27 5.64 7.26 -3.30
N ILE A 28 6.92 6.84 -3.30
CA ILE A 28 7.60 6.37 -4.52
C ILE A 28 6.92 5.11 -5.08
N ALA A 29 6.61 4.13 -4.23
CA ALA A 29 5.90 2.93 -4.65
C ALA A 29 4.51 3.24 -5.23
N HIS A 30 3.77 4.14 -4.58
CA HIS A 30 2.46 4.58 -5.05
C HIS A 30 2.54 5.38 -6.36
N LEU A 31 3.62 6.13 -6.59
CA LEU A 31 3.87 6.82 -7.85
C LEU A 31 4.07 5.83 -9.01
N TYR A 32 4.74 4.69 -8.79
CA TYR A 32 4.84 3.64 -9.80
C TYR A 32 3.47 3.01 -10.10
N GLU A 33 2.65 2.81 -9.08
CA GLU A 33 1.31 2.24 -9.20
C GLU A 33 0.39 3.14 -10.04
N THR A 34 0.37 4.44 -9.76
CA THR A 34 -0.42 5.43 -10.51
C THR A 34 0.04 5.59 -11.96
N GLN A 35 1.33 5.35 -12.24
CA GLN A 35 1.88 5.26 -13.60
C GLN A 35 1.64 3.92 -14.29
N ARG A 36 0.88 3.00 -13.68
CA ARG A 36 0.63 1.62 -14.17
C ARG A 36 1.90 0.78 -14.34
N LYS A 37 3.00 1.15 -13.67
CA LYS A 37 4.25 0.36 -13.62
C LYS A 37 4.15 -0.67 -12.49
N TYR A 38 3.23 -1.62 -12.65
CA TYR A 38 2.83 -2.52 -11.56
C TYR A 38 3.95 -3.41 -11.03
N HIS A 39 4.89 -3.86 -11.87
CA HIS A 39 6.05 -4.61 -11.41
C HIS A 39 6.96 -3.77 -10.51
N SER A 40 7.29 -2.55 -10.92
CA SER A 40 8.12 -1.62 -10.14
C SER A 40 7.43 -1.19 -8.85
N ALA A 41 6.10 -0.97 -8.89
CA ALA A 41 5.31 -0.66 -7.70
C ALA A 41 5.35 -1.82 -6.69
N LYS A 42 5.12 -3.05 -7.15
CA LYS A 42 5.18 -4.25 -6.30
C LYS A 42 6.54 -4.40 -5.64
N GLU A 43 7.62 -4.30 -6.41
CA GLU A 43 8.98 -4.43 -5.89
C GLU A 43 9.30 -3.35 -4.85
N ALA A 44 8.91 -2.09 -5.11
CA ALA A 44 9.10 -0.99 -4.17
C ALA A 44 8.32 -1.20 -2.85
N TYR A 45 7.08 -1.68 -2.92
CA TYR A 45 6.30 -2.04 -1.73
C TYR A 45 6.94 -3.22 -0.97
N GLU A 46 7.44 -4.25 -1.66
CA GLU A 46 8.12 -5.39 -1.03
C GLU A 46 9.43 -4.98 -0.36
N GLN A 47 10.21 -4.08 -0.96
CA GLN A 47 11.41 -3.49 -0.35
C GLN A 47 11.07 -2.67 0.90
N LEU A 48 9.98 -1.90 0.84
CA LEU A 48 9.54 -1.12 2.00
C LEU A 48 9.20 -2.02 3.19
N LEU A 49 8.58 -3.18 2.97
CA LEU A 49 8.31 -4.17 4.02
C LEU A 49 9.57 -4.78 4.66
N GLN A 50 10.72 -4.72 3.98
CA GLN A 50 12.00 -5.18 4.52
C GLN A 50 12.70 -4.12 5.39
N THR A 51 12.17 -2.89 5.46
CA THR A 51 12.77 -1.83 6.27
C THR A 51 12.60 -2.12 7.76
N GLU A 52 13.71 -2.16 8.50
CA GLU A 52 13.70 -2.32 9.95
C GLU A 52 13.00 -1.13 10.63
N ASN A 53 12.15 -1.39 11.62
CA ASN A 53 11.34 -0.39 12.33
C ASN A 53 10.34 0.38 11.44
N LEU A 54 9.80 -0.27 10.41
CA LEU A 54 8.70 0.32 9.63
C LEU A 54 7.51 0.63 10.55
N PRO A 55 6.94 1.85 10.50
CA PRO A 55 5.76 2.18 11.29
C PRO A 55 4.63 1.20 11.00
N VAL A 56 3.96 0.75 12.05
CA VAL A 56 2.88 -0.25 11.98
C VAL A 56 1.80 0.15 10.96
N GLN A 57 1.40 1.42 10.97
CA GLN A 57 0.41 1.97 10.04
C GLN A 57 0.90 1.92 8.58
N VAL A 58 2.15 2.31 8.32
CA VAL A 58 2.74 2.24 6.97
C VAL A 58 2.82 0.79 6.50
N LYS A 59 3.24 -0.14 7.38
CA LYS A 59 3.27 -1.57 7.08
C LYS A 59 1.89 -2.11 6.70
N ALA A 60 0.86 -1.78 7.47
CA ALA A 60 -0.51 -2.19 7.19
C ALA A 60 -0.99 -1.65 5.83
N ILE A 61 -0.78 -0.36 5.55
CA ILE A 61 -1.17 0.26 4.28
C ILE A 61 -0.44 -0.39 3.10
N VAL A 62 0.87 -0.66 3.22
CA VAL A 62 1.66 -1.33 2.17
C VAL A 62 1.11 -2.74 1.88
N LEU A 63 0.80 -3.51 2.91
CA LEU A 63 0.20 -4.84 2.77
C LEU A 63 -1.17 -4.77 2.10
N GLN A 64 -2.01 -3.79 2.45
CA GLN A 64 -3.29 -3.57 1.77
C GLN A 64 -3.10 -3.22 0.30
N GLN A 65 -2.15 -2.35 -0.04
CA GLN A 65 -1.89 -1.99 -1.43
C GLN A 65 -1.37 -3.18 -2.24
N LEU A 66 -0.46 -3.99 -1.70
CA LEU A 66 -0.03 -5.24 -2.32
C LEU A 66 -1.21 -6.21 -2.52
N GLY A 67 -2.08 -6.34 -1.52
CA GLY A 67 -3.30 -7.15 -1.63
C GLY A 67 -4.23 -6.66 -2.74
N TRP A 68 -4.48 -5.35 -2.82
CA TRP A 68 -5.30 -4.74 -3.87
C TRP A 68 -4.69 -4.94 -5.25
N MET A 69 -3.37 -4.75 -5.39
CA MET A 69 -2.65 -4.95 -6.63
C MET A 69 -2.73 -6.41 -7.10
N HIS A 70 -2.51 -7.38 -6.20
CA HIS A 70 -2.67 -8.79 -6.55
C HIS A 70 -4.11 -9.11 -6.97
N HIS A 71 -5.13 -8.50 -6.36
CA HIS A 71 -6.52 -8.73 -6.76
C HIS A 71 -6.90 -8.09 -8.10
N ASN A 72 -6.43 -6.88 -8.39
CA ASN A 72 -6.89 -6.07 -9.52
C ASN A 72 -5.98 -6.10 -10.75
N VAL A 73 -4.70 -6.46 -10.59
CA VAL A 73 -3.75 -6.42 -11.70
C VAL A 73 -3.67 -7.79 -12.36
N ASP A 74 -4.35 -7.91 -13.51
CA ASP A 74 -4.35 -9.15 -14.30
C ASP A 74 -2.95 -9.60 -14.75
N LEU A 75 -1.98 -8.70 -14.78
CA LEU A 75 -0.59 -8.96 -15.16
C LEU A 75 0.27 -9.60 -14.04
N LEU A 76 -0.22 -9.71 -12.80
CA LEU A 76 0.58 -10.22 -11.66
C LEU A 76 0.47 -11.75 -11.42
N GLY A 77 -0.03 -12.53 -12.38
CA GLY A 77 -0.12 -14.01 -12.30
C GLY A 77 -1.46 -14.60 -12.75
N ASP A 78 -1.74 -15.84 -12.35
CA ASP A 78 -3.03 -16.49 -12.56
C ASP A 78 -4.06 -16.13 -11.48
N LYS A 79 -5.35 -16.17 -11.82
CA LYS A 79 -6.46 -15.70 -10.95
C LYS A 79 -6.48 -16.36 -9.56
N ALA A 80 -6.32 -17.69 -9.50
CA ALA A 80 -6.34 -18.45 -8.25
C ALA A 80 -5.16 -18.12 -7.32
N THR A 81 -3.98 -17.89 -7.91
CA THR A 81 -2.77 -17.53 -7.19
C THR A 81 -2.88 -16.12 -6.61
N LYS A 82 -3.42 -15.17 -7.40
CA LYS A 82 -3.67 -13.79 -6.98
C LYS A 82 -4.62 -13.65 -5.80
N GLU A 83 -5.75 -14.35 -5.84
CA GLU A 83 -6.72 -14.32 -4.74
C GLU A 83 -6.08 -14.83 -3.44
N SER A 84 -5.28 -15.90 -3.52
CA SER A 84 -4.56 -16.45 -2.37
C SER A 84 -3.54 -15.47 -1.79
N TYR A 85 -2.74 -14.79 -2.63
CA TYR A 85 -1.79 -13.78 -2.18
C TYR A 85 -2.50 -12.54 -1.62
N ALA A 86 -3.57 -12.08 -2.25
CA ALA A 86 -4.35 -10.94 -1.78
C ALA A 86 -4.89 -11.17 -0.37
N ILE A 87 -5.49 -12.34 -0.13
CA ILE A 87 -5.98 -12.73 1.20
C ILE A 87 -4.83 -12.77 2.22
N GLN A 88 -3.68 -13.36 1.86
CA GLN A 88 -2.54 -13.44 2.76
C GLN A 88 -2.00 -12.05 3.14
N TYR A 89 -1.91 -11.12 2.19
CA TYR A 89 -1.46 -9.75 2.46
C TYR A 89 -2.46 -9.00 3.34
N LEU A 90 -3.76 -9.16 3.10
CA LEU A 90 -4.79 -8.54 3.93
C LEU A 90 -4.80 -9.09 5.36
N GLN A 91 -4.61 -10.40 5.54
CA GLN A 91 -4.45 -11.01 6.86
C GLN A 91 -3.24 -10.43 7.60
N LYS A 92 -2.09 -10.35 6.92
CA LYS A 92 -0.88 -9.74 7.50
C LYS A 92 -1.07 -8.27 7.86
N SER A 93 -1.88 -7.53 7.10
CA SER A 93 -2.22 -6.15 7.44
C SER A 93 -2.98 -6.07 8.76
N LEU A 94 -3.97 -6.94 8.94
CA LEU A 94 -4.78 -6.99 10.16
C LEU A 94 -3.95 -7.44 11.38
N GLU A 95 -2.98 -8.35 11.17
CA GLU A 95 -2.02 -8.73 12.21
C GLU A 95 -1.08 -7.58 12.58
N ALA A 96 -0.67 -6.78 11.59
CA ALA A 96 0.19 -5.61 11.82
C ALA A 96 -0.57 -4.51 12.57
N ASP A 97 -1.79 -4.20 12.12
CA ASP A 97 -2.67 -3.22 12.76
C ASP A 97 -4.13 -3.71 12.74
N PRO A 98 -4.69 -4.11 13.89
CA PRO A 98 -6.07 -4.58 13.96
C PRO A 98 -7.11 -3.47 13.72
N ASN A 99 -6.73 -2.19 13.76
CA ASN A 99 -7.61 -1.07 13.39
C ASN A 99 -7.53 -0.72 11.90
N SER A 100 -6.67 -1.38 11.12
CA SER A 100 -6.46 -1.05 9.70
C SER A 100 -7.62 -1.42 8.76
N GLY A 101 -8.68 -2.03 9.28
CA GLY A 101 -9.87 -2.43 8.53
C GLY A 101 -11.07 -1.47 8.62
N GLN A 102 -10.93 -0.30 9.25
CA GLN A 102 -12.00 0.71 9.42
C GLN A 102 -11.89 1.89 8.45
#